data_AF-A0A6P1Q538-F1
#
_entry.id   AF-A0A6P1Q538-F1
#
_cell.length_a   1.000
_cell.length_b   1.000
_cell.length_c   1.000
_cell.angle_alpha   90.00
_cell.angle_beta   90.00
_cell.angle_gamma   90.00
#
_symmetry.space_group_name_H-M   'P 1'
#
loop_
_entity.id
_entity.type
_entity.pdbx_description
1 polymer ?
#
loop_
_entity_poly.entity_id
_entity_poly.type
_entity_poly.pdbx_seq_one_letter_code
_entity_poly.pdbx_strand_id
1 'polypeptide(L)' 'MTQTLEFTIEEVSADRNVANNMKNRQIVLNLYEKGIFDIKDAINQVADRLNISKHTVYLYIRQFKSEDIQGQER' A
#
# COMPACT_ATOMS: atom_id res chain seq x y z
N MET A 1 7.46 -1.07 -14.51
CA MET A 1 6.88 -0.72 -13.19
C MET A 1 5.60 -1.51 -12.90
N THR A 2 4.79 -1.84 -13.92
CA THR A 2 3.50 -2.53 -13.76
C THR A 2 3.58 -3.92 -13.14
N GLN A 3 4.59 -4.73 -13.49
CA GLN A 3 4.72 -6.12 -12.99
C GLN A 3 4.86 -6.24 -11.47
N THR A 4 5.61 -5.34 -10.83
CA THR A 4 5.81 -5.37 -9.38
C THR A 4 4.52 -5.05 -8.62
N LEU A 5 3.69 -4.19 -9.20
CA LEU A 5 2.43 -3.73 -8.64
C LEU A 5 1.38 -4.83 -8.71
N GLU A 6 1.27 -5.50 -9.86
CA GLU A 6 0.38 -6.64 -10.06
C GLU A 6 0.74 -7.81 -9.16
N PHE A 7 2.03 -8.15 -9.05
CA PHE A 7 2.51 -9.22 -8.18
C PHE A 7 2.16 -8.98 -6.71
N THR A 8 2.32 -7.75 -6.22
CA THR A 8 1.97 -7.41 -4.82
C THR A 8 0.47 -7.40 -4.58
N ILE A 9 -0.35 -7.03 -5.57
CA ILE A 9 -1.81 -7.16 -5.46
C ILE A 9 -2.21 -8.63 -5.38
N GLU A 10 -1.64 -9.50 -6.22
CA GLU A 10 -1.94 -10.93 -6.21
C GLU A 10 -1.46 -11.61 -4.92
N GLU A 11 -0.27 -11.30 -4.42
CA GLU A 11 0.22 -11.78 -3.12
C GLU A 11 -0.74 -11.43 -1.97
N VAL A 12 -1.09 -10.15 -1.84
CA VAL A 12 -1.97 -9.68 -0.75
C VAL A 12 -3.41 -10.18 -0.95
N SER A 13 -3.85 -10.37 -2.20
CA SER A 13 -5.17 -10.93 -2.49
C SER A 13 -5.23 -12.43 -2.19
N ALA A 14 -4.14 -13.17 -2.43
CA ALA A 14 -3.99 -14.58 -2.11
C ALA A 14 -3.84 -14.84 -0.61
N ASP A 15 -3.36 -13.86 0.15
CA ASP A 15 -3.26 -13.96 1.60
C ASP A 15 -4.65 -13.96 2.25
N ARG A 16 -5.01 -15.10 2.84
CA ARG A 16 -6.29 -15.30 3.52
C ARG A 16 -6.31 -14.70 4.92
N ASN A 17 -5.17 -14.31 5.48
CA ASN A 17 -5.09 -13.65 6.78
C ASN A 17 -5.42 -12.17 6.68
N VAL A 18 -5.30 -11.58 5.49
CA VAL A 18 -5.61 -10.16 5.26
C VAL A 18 -7.08 -10.00 4.93
N ALA A 19 -7.81 -9.36 5.83
CA ALA A 19 -9.22 -9.03 5.60
C ALA A 19 -9.36 -8.17 4.32
N ASN A 20 -10.42 -8.38 3.54
CA ASN A 20 -10.62 -7.67 2.26
C ASN A 20 -10.57 -6.13 2.41
N ASN A 21 -11.04 -5.60 3.54
CA ASN A 21 -10.97 -4.18 3.88
C ASN A 21 -9.55 -3.67 4.23
N MET A 22 -8.62 -4.57 4.55
CA MET A 22 -7.20 -4.27 4.82
C MET A 22 -6.29 -4.56 3.62
N LYS A 23 -6.75 -5.30 2.60
CA LYS A 23 -5.94 -5.62 1.41
C LYS A 23 -5.40 -4.37 0.71
N ASN A 24 -6.26 -3.36 0.50
CA ASN A 24 -5.85 -2.11 -0.16
C ASN A 24 -4.77 -1.38 0.64
N ARG A 25 -4.90 -1.33 1.96
CA ARG A 25 -3.90 -0.75 2.86
C ARG A 25 -2.59 -1.54 2.77
N GLN A 26 -2.67 -2.86 2.74
CA GLN A 26 -1.50 -3.72 2.77
C GLN A 26 -0.72 -3.75 1.46
N ILE A 27 -1.40 -3.55 0.33
CA ILE A 27 -0.76 -3.35 -0.98
C ILE A 27 0.01 -2.02 -0.97
N VAL A 28 -0.60 -0.94 -0.48
CA VAL A 28 0.07 0.37 -0.36
C VAL A 28 1.31 0.27 0.54
N LEU A 29 1.23 -0.42 1.68
CA LEU A 29 2.39 -0.66 2.55
C LEU A 29 3.53 -1.37 1.82
N ASN A 30 3.24 -2.52 1.20
CA ASN A 30 4.26 -3.31 0.52
C ASN A 30 4.97 -2.52 -0.59
N LEU A 31 4.22 -1.70 -1.33
CA LEU A 31 4.78 -0.83 -2.36
C LEU A 31 5.63 0.30 -1.76
N TYR A 32 5.28 0.74 -0.55
CA TYR A 32 6.05 1.73 0.21
C TYR A 32 7.35 1.16 0.74
N GLU A 33 7.33 -0.03 1.33
CA GLU A 33 8.53 -0.72 1.78
C GLU A 33 9.48 -1.05 0.62
N LYS A 34 8.93 -1.35 -0.57
CA LYS A 34 9.70 -1.56 -1.81
C LYS A 34 10.26 -0.26 -2.42
N GLY A 35 9.95 0.92 -1.86
CA GLY A 35 10.43 2.21 -2.35
C GLY A 35 9.80 2.66 -3.66
N ILE A 36 8.67 2.07 -4.09
CA ILE A 36 8.04 2.39 -5.37
C ILE A 36 7.52 3.84 -5.40
N PHE A 37 7.15 4.39 -4.24
CA PHE A 37 6.68 5.78 -4.12
C PHE A 37 7.76 6.85 -4.25
N ASP A 38 9.05 6.48 -4.38
CA ASP A 38 10.11 7.45 -4.72
C ASP A 38 9.89 8.05 -6.12
N ILE A 39 9.15 7.33 -6.97
CA ILE A 39 8.78 7.75 -8.32
C ILE A 39 7.54 8.64 -8.26
N LYS A 40 7.64 9.88 -8.78
CA LYS A 40 6.56 10.88 -8.76
C LYS A 40 5.20 10.38 -9.27
N ASP A 41 5.18 9.40 -10.16
CA ASP A 41 3.93 8.89 -10.75
C ASP A 41 3.37 7.63 -10.08
N ALA A 42 4.13 7.00 -9.18
CA ALA A 42 3.70 5.77 -8.52
C ALA A 42 2.41 5.95 -7.70
N ILE A 43 2.23 7.12 -7.05
CA ILE A 43 1.00 7.42 -6.29
C ILE A 43 -0.22 7.41 -7.22
N ASN A 44 -0.11 7.97 -8.42
CA ASN A 44 -1.22 7.98 -9.39
C ASN A 44 -1.52 6.56 -9.88
N GLN A 45 -0.49 5.78 -10.21
CA GLN A 45 -0.65 4.41 -10.70
C GLN A 45 -1.28 3.48 -9.64
N VAL A 46 -0.85 3.60 -8.38
CA VAL A 46 -1.42 2.81 -7.28
C VAL A 46 -2.87 3.20 -7.01
N ALA A 47 -3.17 4.51 -7.03
CA ALA A 47 -4.53 5.02 -6.86
C ALA A 47 -5.48 4.48 -7.95
N ASP A 48 -5.06 4.56 -9.21
CA ASP A 48 -5.83 4.06 -10.35
C ASP A 48 -6.04 2.53 -10.26
N ARG A 49 -4.97 1.79 -9.97
CA ARG A 49 -5.01 0.32 -9.92
C ARG A 49 -5.84 -0.24 -8.77
N LEU A 50 -5.79 0.40 -7.60
CA LEU A 50 -6.61 0.04 -6.44
C LEU A 50 -8.01 0.64 -6.49
N ASN A 51 -8.32 1.45 -7.50
CA ASN A 51 -9.58 2.19 -7.62
C ASN A 51 -9.89 3.06 -6.39
N ILE A 52 -8.85 3.73 -5.85
CA ILE A 52 -8.95 4.62 -4.69
C ILE A 52 -8.42 6.01 -5.03
N SER A 53 -8.78 6.99 -4.21
CA SER A 53 -8.26 8.35 -4.36
C SER A 53 -6.80 8.45 -3.91
N LYS A 54 -6.01 9.34 -4.54
CA LYS A 54 -4.64 9.68 -4.11
C LYS A 54 -4.59 10.11 -2.64
N HIS A 55 -5.66 10.75 -2.17
CA HIS A 55 -5.83 11.16 -0.79
C HIS A 55 -5.83 9.96 0.17
N THR A 56 -6.50 8.86 -0.23
CA THR A 56 -6.51 7.59 0.52
C THR A 56 -5.13 6.95 0.55
N VAL A 57 -4.40 6.96 -0.58
CA VAL A 57 -3.02 6.47 -0.63
C VAL A 57 -2.12 7.24 0.34
N TYR A 58 -2.20 8.57 0.31
CA TYR A 58 -1.47 9.44 1.26
C TYR A 58 -1.85 9.16 2.70
N LEU A 59 -3.14 8.96 2.98
CA LEU A 59 -3.64 8.67 4.31
C LEU A 59 -3.08 7.34 4.82
N TYR A 60 -3.02 6.30 3.99
CA TYR A 60 -2.43 5.01 4.36
C TYR A 60 -0.93 5.10 4.60
N ILE A 61 -0.17 5.78 3.74
CA ILE A 61 1.27 5.98 3.96
C ILE A 61 1.51 6.74 5.27
N ARG A 62 0.71 7.78 5.53
CA ARG A 62 0.82 8.58 6.76
C ARG A 62 0.45 7.77 8.00
N GLN A 63 -0.66 7.03 7.95
CA GLN A 63 -1.07 6.15 9.04
C GLN A 63 -0.04 5.07 9.30
N PHE A 64 0.53 4.47 8.26
CA PHE A 64 1.62 3.51 8.42
C PHE A 64 2.80 4.12 9.17
N LYS A 65 3.25 5.30 8.73
CA LYS A 65 4.34 6.02 9.38
C LYS A 65 4.01 6.42 10.82
N SER A 66 2.74 6.59 11.17
CA SER A 66 2.28 6.90 12.54
C SER A 66 2.00 5.67 13.41
N GLU A 67 1.56 4.56 12.82
CA GLU A 67 1.31 3.29 13.50
C GLU A 67 2.62 2.54 13.77
N ASP A 68 3.62 2.64 12.89
CA ASP A 68 4.98 2.16 13.14
C ASP A 68 5.56 2.81 14.41
N ILE A 69 5.35 4.12 14.58
CA ILE A 69 5.76 4.87 15.78
C ILE A 69 5.00 4.40 17.04
N GLN A 70 3.81 3.80 16.92
CA GLN A 70 3.01 3.30 18.04
C GLN A 70 3.20 1.80 18.30
N GLY A 71 3.76 1.05 17.36
CA GLY A 71 4.07 -0.38 17.49
C GLY A 71 5.41 -0.67 18.18
N GLN A 72 6.29 0.32 18.32
CA GLN A 72 7.61 0.18 18.92
C GLN A 72 7.65 0.48 20.44
N GLU A 73 6.49 0.78 21.05
CA GLU A 73 6.35 1.06 22.50
C GLU A 73 5.62 -0.06 23.29
N ARG A 74 5.52 -1.29 22.76
CA ARG A 74 4.89 -2.42 23.45
C ARG A 74 5.86 -3.56 23.71
#